data_AF-A0AAU1C6J5-F1
#
_entry.id   AF-A0AAU1C6J5-F1
#
_cell.length_a   1.000
_cell.length_b   1.000
_cell.length_c   1.000
_cell.angle_alpha   90.00
_cell.angle_beta   90.00
_cell.angle_gamma   90.00
#
_symmetry.space_group_name_H-M   'P 1'
#
loop_
_entity.id
_entity.type
_entity.pdbx_description
1 polymer ?
#
loop_
_entity_poly.entity_id
_entity_poly.type
_entity_poly.pdbx_seq_one_letter_code
_entity_poly.pdbx_strand_id
1 'polypeptide(L)'
;MACSDDIDGAHPDGPMVHVQRQVVHDGSFLAYALPKGGSDEDPKYRWVELTDDVAIPLREHMQKYPPVEVTRPWGSIGGDPVTVRLIFYTREKTAIQSNWFNSYRWKPALASADLIKPLESDAKGRRWEKSRDVMMHALRHLYASMMINGGVDVYTLADRLGHADPAFTLRKCVHRVVGAGSKVRTAVRSAYTRAA
;
A
#
# COMPACT_ATOMS: atom_id res chain seq x y z
N MET A 1 -1.85 -6.82 -1.90
CA MET A 1 -2.51 -7.66 -2.93
C MET A 1 -3.13 -6.71 -3.93
N ALA A 2 -2.96 -6.98 -5.22
CA ALA A 2 -3.65 -6.27 -6.29
C ALA A 2 -4.18 -7.35 -7.25
N CYS A 3 -5.46 -7.31 -7.56
CA CYS A 3 -6.07 -8.20 -8.55
C CYS A 3 -6.27 -7.44 -9.85
N SER A 4 -6.22 -8.12 -10.99
CA SER A 4 -6.42 -7.44 -12.28
C SER A 4 -7.82 -6.85 -12.42
N ASP A 5 -8.83 -7.51 -11.85
CA ASP A 5 -10.22 -7.03 -11.80
C ASP A 5 -10.42 -5.79 -10.92
N ASP A 6 -9.43 -5.45 -10.10
CA ASP A 6 -9.48 -4.30 -9.22
C ASP A 6 -8.93 -3.04 -9.91
N ILE A 7 -8.44 -3.12 -11.15
CA ILE A 7 -7.89 -1.96 -11.87
C ILE A 7 -8.90 -1.48 -12.90
N ASP A 8 -9.30 -0.21 -12.76
CA ASP A 8 -10.08 0.49 -13.76
C ASP A 8 -9.19 1.50 -14.49
N GLY A 9 -8.72 1.12 -15.68
CA GLY A 9 -7.91 1.99 -16.52
C GLY A 9 -8.70 3.07 -17.26
N ALA A 10 -10.04 3.00 -17.25
CA ALA A 10 -10.93 3.91 -17.98
C ALA A 10 -11.84 4.72 -17.04
N HIS A 11 -11.54 4.72 -15.74
CA HIS A 11 -12.31 5.45 -14.75
C HIS A 11 -12.37 6.95 -15.09
N PRO A 12 -13.52 7.64 -14.90
CA PRO A 12 -13.69 9.05 -15.29
C PRO A 12 -12.64 10.01 -14.75
N ASP A 13 -12.12 9.73 -13.55
CA ASP A 13 -11.09 10.52 -12.87
C ASP A 13 -9.65 10.12 -13.24
N GLY A 14 -9.47 9.32 -14.29
CA GLY A 14 -8.20 8.72 -14.68
C GLY A 14 -8.00 7.32 -14.06
N PRO A 15 -6.93 6.59 -14.42
CA PRO A 15 -6.73 5.21 -13.96
C PRO A 15 -6.80 5.07 -12.43
N MET A 16 -7.55 4.09 -11.92
CA MET A 16 -7.70 3.85 -10.48
C MET A 16 -7.58 2.36 -10.13
N VAL A 17 -7.31 2.09 -8.86
CA VAL A 17 -7.39 0.75 -8.26
C VAL A 17 -8.42 0.71 -7.13
N HIS A 18 -9.30 -0.28 -7.16
CA HIS A 18 -10.29 -0.55 -6.14
C HIS A 18 -9.75 -1.50 -5.07
N VAL A 19 -9.41 -0.97 -3.90
CA VAL A 19 -8.89 -1.80 -2.80
C VAL A 19 -10.04 -2.43 -2.01
N GLN A 20 -10.42 -3.64 -2.42
CA GLN A 20 -11.60 -4.34 -1.88
C GLN A 20 -11.26 -5.51 -0.95
N ARG A 21 -9.99 -5.89 -0.84
CA ARG A 21 -9.56 -7.11 -0.15
C ARG A 21 -8.08 -7.11 0.16
N GLN A 22 -7.69 -7.97 1.08
CA GLN A 22 -6.30 -8.22 1.45
C GLN A 22 -6.03 -9.71 1.60
N VAL A 23 -4.74 -10.07 1.59
CA VAL A 23 -4.27 -11.39 2.02
C VAL A 23 -3.96 -11.28 3.51
N VAL A 24 -4.55 -12.17 4.30
CA VAL A 24 -4.31 -12.27 5.75
C VAL A 24 -3.75 -13.63 6.11
N HIS A 25 -3.12 -13.67 7.28
CA HIS A 25 -2.67 -14.90 7.90
C HIS A 25 -3.80 -15.48 8.76
N ASP A 26 -4.11 -16.75 8.54
CA ASP A 26 -4.88 -17.58 9.46
C ASP A 26 -4.01 -18.78 9.85
N GLY A 27 -3.35 -18.67 11.02
CA GLY A 27 -2.28 -19.59 11.41
C GLY A 27 -1.16 -19.66 10.36
N SER A 28 -0.91 -20.86 9.84
CA SER A 28 0.08 -21.11 8.76
C SER A 28 -0.46 -20.86 7.35
N PHE A 29 -1.77 -20.61 7.20
CA PHE A 29 -2.42 -20.45 5.91
C PHE A 29 -2.62 -18.98 5.54
N LEU A 30 -2.82 -18.75 4.25
CA LEU A 30 -3.24 -17.46 3.71
C LEU A 30 -4.72 -17.55 3.36
N ALA A 31 -5.46 -16.52 3.76
CA ALA A 31 -6.87 -16.33 3.44
C ALA A 31 -7.08 -14.96 2.77
N TYR A 32 -8.19 -14.81 2.07
CA TYR A 32 -8.67 -13.48 1.65
C TYR A 32 -9.58 -12.90 2.71
N ALA A 33 -9.54 -11.59 2.90
CA ALA A 33 -10.43 -10.91 3.83
C ALA A 33 -10.71 -9.49 3.36
N LEU A 34 -11.73 -8.87 3.95
CA LEU A 34 -11.97 -7.44 3.84
C LEU A 34 -10.70 -6.64 4.19
N PRO A 35 -10.51 -5.44 3.61
CA PRO A 35 -9.47 -4.52 4.00
C PRO A 35 -9.39 -4.34 5.51
N LYS A 36 -8.20 -4.00 6.01
CA LYS A 36 -7.93 -3.99 7.45
C LYS A 36 -8.92 -3.07 8.19
N GLY A 37 -9.62 -3.62 9.17
CA GLY A 37 -10.64 -2.92 9.95
C GLY A 37 -12.01 -2.87 9.28
N GLY A 38 -12.21 -3.59 8.17
CA GLY A 38 -13.52 -3.76 7.54
C GLY A 38 -14.41 -4.77 8.26
N SER A 39 -15.71 -4.51 8.16
CA SER A 39 -16.82 -5.36 8.61
C SER A 39 -17.89 -5.42 7.52
N ASP A 40 -18.96 -6.20 7.75
CA ASP A 40 -20.08 -6.27 6.80
C ASP A 40 -20.81 -4.92 6.66
N GLU A 41 -20.84 -4.11 7.71
CA GLU A 41 -21.45 -2.77 7.71
C GLU A 41 -20.55 -1.71 7.05
N ASP A 42 -19.24 -1.82 7.25
CA ASP A 42 -18.24 -0.92 6.67
C ASP A 42 -17.07 -1.74 6.13
N PRO A 43 -17.11 -2.16 4.87
CA PRO A 43 -16.09 -3.05 4.32
C PRO A 43 -14.75 -2.36 4.07
N LYS A 44 -14.64 -1.03 4.27
CA LYS A 44 -13.41 -0.25 4.03
C LYS A 44 -12.89 -0.36 2.60
N TYR A 45 -13.79 -0.54 1.64
CA TYR A 45 -13.52 -0.40 0.21
C TYR A 45 -13.13 1.03 -0.11
N ARG A 46 -12.21 1.21 -1.04
CA ARG A 46 -11.75 2.53 -1.46
C ARG A 46 -11.09 2.47 -2.82
N TRP A 47 -11.31 3.51 -3.60
CA TRP A 47 -10.57 3.76 -4.82
C TRP A 47 -9.29 4.52 -4.50
N VAL A 48 -8.21 4.21 -5.21
CA VAL A 48 -6.93 4.93 -5.12
C VAL A 48 -6.47 5.25 -6.53
N GLU A 49 -6.07 6.49 -6.73
CA GLU A 49 -5.59 7.04 -8.00
C GLU A 49 -4.28 6.34 -8.41
N LEU A 50 -4.18 5.96 -9.69
CA LEU A 50 -2.95 5.50 -10.32
C LEU A 50 -2.50 6.55 -11.33
N THR A 51 -1.36 7.20 -11.06
CA THR A 51 -0.70 8.02 -12.10
C THR A 51 -0.16 7.13 -13.20
N ASP A 52 0.13 7.71 -14.36
CA ASP A 52 0.76 6.98 -15.47
C ASP A 52 2.09 6.33 -15.05
N ASP A 53 2.84 6.96 -14.15
CA ASP A 53 4.09 6.43 -13.59
C ASP A 53 3.91 5.10 -12.83
N VAL A 54 2.69 4.78 -12.40
CA VAL A 54 2.34 3.52 -11.74
C VAL A 54 1.55 2.63 -12.67
N ALA A 55 0.55 3.18 -13.37
CA ALA A 55 -0.34 2.43 -14.24
C ALA A 55 0.40 1.80 -15.43
N ILE A 56 1.36 2.51 -16.04
CA ILE A 56 2.14 1.99 -17.17
C ILE A 56 3.03 0.81 -16.74
N PRO A 57 3.92 0.94 -15.73
CA PRO A 57 4.75 -0.20 -15.29
C PRO A 57 3.91 -1.37 -14.77
N LEU A 58 2.77 -1.12 -14.15
CA LEU A 58 1.85 -2.16 -13.70
C LEU A 58 1.29 -2.96 -14.88
N ARG A 59 0.91 -2.27 -15.97
CA ARG A 59 0.42 -2.90 -17.20
C ARG A 59 1.53 -3.69 -17.89
N GLU A 60 2.74 -3.15 -17.99
CA GLU A 60 3.91 -3.86 -18.53
C GLU A 60 4.23 -5.12 -17.71
N HIS A 61 4.16 -5.02 -16.38
CA HIS A 61 4.31 -6.17 -15.49
C HIS A 61 3.24 -7.23 -15.78
N MET A 62 1.97 -6.85 -15.93
CA MET A 62 0.88 -7.78 -16.24
C MET A 62 1.02 -8.42 -17.64
N GLN A 63 1.60 -7.71 -18.61
CA GLN A 63 1.89 -8.30 -19.93
C GLN A 63 3.01 -9.33 -19.85
N LYS A 64 4.08 -9.01 -19.12
CA LYS A 64 5.22 -9.93 -18.93
C LYS A 64 4.89 -11.11 -18.02
N TYR A 65 4.05 -10.88 -17.01
CA TYR A 65 3.62 -11.84 -16.01
C TYR A 65 2.09 -11.81 -15.92
N PRO A 66 1.39 -12.56 -16.79
CA PRO A 66 -0.07 -12.59 -16.82
C PRO A 66 -0.67 -12.89 -15.44
N PRO A 67 -1.71 -12.15 -15.00
CA PRO A 67 -2.38 -12.42 -13.73
C PRO A 67 -2.82 -13.87 -13.61
N VAL A 68 -2.69 -14.44 -12.42
CA VAL A 68 -3.00 -15.86 -12.16
C VAL A 68 -4.19 -16.00 -11.23
N GLU A 69 -5.09 -16.93 -11.55
CA GLU A 69 -6.19 -17.30 -10.67
C GLU A 69 -5.66 -18.06 -9.45
N VAL A 70 -6.00 -17.55 -8.27
CA VAL A 70 -5.66 -18.19 -7.00
C VAL A 70 -6.90 -18.24 -6.14
N THR A 71 -7.24 -19.45 -5.71
CA THR A 71 -8.32 -19.71 -4.76
C THR A 71 -7.75 -19.71 -3.35
N ARG A 72 -8.37 -18.94 -2.45
CA ARG A 72 -8.11 -18.99 -1.00
C ARG A 72 -9.44 -18.91 -0.26
N PRO A 73 -9.53 -19.49 0.95
CA PRO A 73 -10.75 -19.36 1.74
C PRO A 73 -10.90 -17.92 2.22
N TRP A 74 -12.14 -17.51 2.45
CA TRP A 74 -12.49 -16.19 2.97
C TRP A 74 -12.47 -16.15 4.50
N GLY A 75 -11.75 -15.19 5.09
CA GLY A 75 -11.63 -14.98 6.52
C GLY A 75 -10.69 -15.97 7.22
N SER A 76 -11.01 -17.26 7.16
CA SER A 76 -10.30 -18.34 7.86
C SER A 76 -10.23 -19.60 7.01
N ILE A 77 -9.45 -20.61 7.43
CA ILE A 77 -9.20 -21.86 6.70
C ILE A 77 -10.48 -22.62 6.29
N GLY A 78 -11.56 -22.46 7.05
CA GLY A 78 -12.86 -23.11 6.79
C GLY A 78 -13.89 -22.24 6.10
N GLY A 79 -13.54 -21.00 5.72
CA GLY A 79 -14.45 -20.10 5.02
C GLY A 79 -14.62 -20.44 3.54
N ASP A 80 -15.60 -19.81 2.91
CA ASP A 80 -15.96 -20.07 1.52
C ASP A 80 -14.77 -19.83 0.57
N PRO A 81 -14.55 -20.70 -0.43
CA PRO A 81 -13.48 -20.53 -1.39
C PRO A 81 -13.76 -19.32 -2.30
N VAL A 82 -12.80 -18.41 -2.37
CA VAL A 82 -12.85 -17.24 -3.25
C VAL A 82 -11.66 -17.28 -4.20
N THR A 83 -11.93 -17.14 -5.49
CA THR A 83 -10.90 -17.08 -6.55
C THR A 83 -10.73 -15.64 -7.01
N VAL A 84 -9.48 -15.18 -7.09
CA VAL A 84 -9.12 -13.86 -7.63
C VAL A 84 -7.94 -13.96 -8.57
N ARG A 85 -7.81 -12.99 -9.49
CA ARG A 85 -6.70 -12.91 -10.45
C ARG A 85 -5.56 -12.04 -9.92
N LEU A 86 -4.55 -12.65 -9.30
CA LEU A 86 -3.43 -11.94 -8.67
C LEU A 86 -2.45 -11.37 -9.70
N ILE A 87 -2.11 -10.08 -9.56
CA ILE A 87 -1.06 -9.42 -10.36
C ILE A 87 0.35 -9.72 -9.82
N PHE A 88 0.47 -9.79 -8.49
CA PHE A 88 1.74 -10.11 -7.82
C PHE A 88 1.61 -11.45 -7.09
N TYR A 89 2.44 -12.40 -7.50
CA TYR A 89 2.43 -13.77 -7.00
C TYR A 89 3.85 -14.32 -6.86
N THR A 90 4.03 -15.38 -6.08
CA THR A 90 5.33 -16.05 -5.93
C THR A 90 5.64 -16.96 -7.11
N ARG A 91 6.84 -17.55 -7.17
CA ARG A 91 7.20 -18.53 -8.22
C ARG A 91 6.23 -19.71 -8.27
N GLU A 92 5.67 -20.08 -7.12
CA GLU A 92 4.70 -21.15 -6.94
C GLU A 92 3.27 -20.74 -7.35
N LYS A 93 3.10 -19.58 -8.02
CA LYS A 93 1.82 -19.04 -8.50
C LYS A 93 0.78 -18.89 -7.39
N THR A 94 1.21 -18.41 -6.23
CA THR A 94 0.34 -18.16 -5.08
C THR A 94 0.49 -16.75 -4.53
N ALA A 95 -0.45 -16.34 -3.68
CA ALA A 95 -0.39 -15.12 -2.87
C ALA A 95 0.95 -15.00 -2.13
N ILE A 96 1.50 -13.78 -2.15
CA ILE A 96 2.76 -13.45 -1.50
C ILE A 96 2.55 -13.37 0.02
N GLN A 97 3.28 -14.20 0.77
CA GLN A 97 3.36 -14.10 2.22
C GLN A 97 4.22 -12.89 2.62
N SER A 98 3.70 -12.02 3.50
CA SER A 98 4.40 -10.79 3.92
C SER A 98 5.72 -11.06 4.64
N ASN A 99 5.77 -12.04 5.54
CA ASN A 99 7.00 -12.41 6.27
C ASN A 99 8.08 -12.94 5.34
N TRP A 100 7.71 -13.78 4.38
CA TRP A 100 8.62 -14.29 3.36
C TRP A 100 9.14 -13.13 2.48
N PHE A 101 8.25 -12.30 1.96
CA PHE A 101 8.64 -11.15 1.13
C PHE A 101 9.59 -10.21 1.87
N ASN A 102 9.28 -9.88 3.12
CA ASN A 102 10.11 -9.03 3.95
C ASN A 102 11.52 -9.61 4.14
N SER A 103 11.61 -10.92 4.37
CA SER A 103 12.88 -11.59 4.71
C SER A 103 13.76 -11.86 3.49
N TYR A 104 13.14 -12.21 2.37
CA TYR A 104 13.84 -12.74 1.19
C TYR A 104 13.86 -11.79 -0.01
N ARG A 105 13.02 -10.75 -0.03
CA ARG A 105 12.96 -9.77 -1.12
C ARG A 105 13.23 -8.35 -0.63
N TRP A 106 12.49 -7.89 0.37
CA TRP A 106 12.58 -6.51 0.83
C TRP A 106 13.90 -6.19 1.53
N LYS A 107 14.28 -6.95 2.56
CA LYS A 107 15.52 -6.71 3.30
C LYS A 107 16.78 -6.83 2.43
N PRO A 108 16.90 -7.83 1.53
CA PRO A 108 17.98 -7.83 0.54
C PRO A 108 17.98 -6.58 -0.36
N ALA A 109 16.83 -6.09 -0.80
CA ALA A 109 16.75 -4.87 -1.59
C ALA A 109 17.19 -3.62 -0.79
N LEU A 110 16.77 -3.50 0.47
CA LEU A 110 17.24 -2.44 1.36
C LEU A 110 18.76 -2.50 1.56
N ALA A 111 19.31 -3.70 1.73
CA ALA A 111 20.75 -3.88 1.88
C ALA A 111 21.52 -3.53 0.61
N SER A 112 21.00 -3.89 -0.57
CA SER A 112 21.60 -3.48 -1.86
C SER A 112 21.53 -1.98 -2.12
N ALA A 113 20.65 -1.26 -1.41
CA ALA A 113 20.54 0.19 -1.44
C ALA A 113 21.29 0.85 -0.26
N ASP A 114 22.12 0.10 0.47
CA ASP A 114 22.89 0.56 1.63
C ASP A 114 22.05 1.16 2.78
N LEU A 115 20.76 0.79 2.85
CA LEU A 115 19.84 1.27 3.90
C LEU A 115 19.87 0.42 5.16
N ILE A 116 20.29 -0.85 5.05
CA ILE A 116 20.43 -1.76 6.19
C ILE A 116 21.65 -2.66 6.02
N LYS A 117 22.21 -3.15 7.11
CA LYS A 117 23.35 -4.09 7.13
C LYS A 117 22.94 -5.51 7.52
N PRO A 118 23.57 -6.54 6.92
CA PRO A 118 23.50 -7.90 7.45
C PRO A 118 24.15 -7.95 8.83
N LEU A 119 23.65 -8.82 9.70
CA LEU A 119 24.29 -9.13 10.98
C LEU A 119 25.25 -10.32 10.82
N GLU A 120 26.31 -10.33 11.61
CA GLU A 120 27.21 -11.46 11.80
C GLU A 120 26.42 -12.74 12.17
N SER A 121 26.94 -13.90 11.77
CA SER A 121 26.23 -15.19 11.85
C SER A 121 25.93 -15.68 13.29
N ASP A 122 26.54 -15.08 14.30
CA ASP A 122 26.40 -15.44 15.73
C ASP A 122 25.17 -14.79 16.41
N ALA A 123 24.51 -13.86 15.74
CA ALA A 123 23.41 -13.08 16.29
C ALA A 123 22.07 -13.87 16.32
N LYS A 124 21.93 -14.88 17.20
CA LYS A 124 20.64 -15.52 17.62
C LYS A 124 19.52 -15.51 16.55
N GLY A 125 19.80 -16.05 15.36
CA GLY A 125 18.84 -16.20 14.25
C GLY A 125 18.38 -14.91 13.55
N ARG A 126 18.84 -13.72 13.95
CA ARG A 126 18.57 -12.45 13.24
C ARG A 126 19.65 -12.20 12.20
N ARG A 127 19.25 -12.17 10.93
CA ARG A 127 20.16 -11.95 9.78
C ARG A 127 20.40 -10.48 9.42
N TRP A 128 19.58 -9.57 9.95
CA TRP A 128 19.54 -8.18 9.53
C TRP A 128 19.39 -7.27 10.74
N GLU A 129 19.99 -6.08 10.69
CA GLU A 129 19.81 -5.08 11.73
C GLU A 129 18.35 -4.61 11.85
N LYS A 130 18.07 -3.86 12.92
CA LYS A 130 16.73 -3.30 13.16
C LYS A 130 16.40 -2.34 12.03
N SER A 131 15.25 -2.56 11.39
CA SER A 131 14.88 -1.93 10.11
C SER A 131 13.39 -1.54 10.08
N ARG A 132 12.78 -1.35 11.25
CA ARG A 132 11.32 -1.17 11.40
C ARG A 132 10.81 0.09 10.69
N ASP A 133 11.62 1.12 10.65
CA ASP A 133 11.44 2.44 10.04
C ASP A 133 11.55 2.44 8.51
N VAL A 134 12.23 1.45 7.93
CA VAL A 134 12.44 1.32 6.47
C VAL A 134 11.73 0.11 5.85
N MET A 135 10.85 -0.56 6.61
CA MET A 135 10.01 -1.64 6.09
C MET A 135 8.99 -1.13 5.06
N MET A 136 8.36 -2.04 4.31
CA MET A 136 7.31 -1.71 3.33
C MET A 136 6.23 -0.73 3.82
N HIS A 137 5.87 -0.76 5.10
CA HIS A 137 4.88 0.18 5.66
C HIS A 137 5.36 1.64 5.64
N ALA A 138 6.68 1.88 5.63
CA ALA A 138 7.26 3.20 5.47
C ALA A 138 6.88 3.85 4.13
N LEU A 139 6.70 3.07 3.06
CA LEU A 139 6.21 3.59 1.78
C LEU A 139 4.81 4.18 1.89
N ARG A 140 3.95 3.58 2.74
CA ARG A 140 2.61 4.13 3.02
C ARG A 140 2.72 5.45 3.79
N HIS A 141 3.65 5.54 4.73
CA HIS A 141 3.91 6.80 5.44
C HIS A 141 4.45 7.87 4.49
N LEU A 142 5.38 7.51 3.60
CA LEU A 142 5.91 8.40 2.57
C LEU A 142 4.78 8.94 1.69
N TYR A 143 3.91 8.07 1.17
CA TYR A 143 2.74 8.46 0.39
C TYR A 143 1.86 9.46 1.16
N ALA A 144 1.52 9.17 2.42
CA ALA A 144 0.73 10.07 3.24
C ALA A 144 1.39 11.44 3.45
N SER A 145 2.70 11.45 3.73
CA SER A 145 3.47 12.69 3.88
C SER A 145 3.52 13.49 2.57
N MET A 146 3.68 12.84 1.42
CA MET A 146 3.66 13.48 0.10
C MET A 146 2.31 14.12 -0.20
N MET A 147 1.20 13.42 0.07
CA MET A 147 -0.16 13.94 -0.15
C MET A 147 -0.47 15.15 0.74
N ILE A 148 -0.15 15.08 2.04
CA ILE A 148 -0.30 16.23 2.95
C ILE A 148 0.55 17.41 2.45
N ASN A 149 1.78 17.14 2.02
CA ASN A 149 2.70 18.15 1.51
C ASN A 149 2.22 18.79 0.20
N GLY A 150 1.50 18.03 -0.62
CA GLY A 150 0.82 18.47 -1.84
C GLY A 150 -0.48 19.24 -1.60
N GLY A 151 -0.95 19.33 -0.35
CA GLY A 151 -2.18 20.04 0.00
C GLY A 151 -3.45 19.22 -0.13
N VAL A 152 -3.35 17.89 -0.25
CA VAL A 152 -4.52 17.00 -0.18
C VAL A 152 -5.13 17.10 1.21
N ASP A 153 -6.45 17.26 1.27
CA ASP A 153 -7.14 17.38 2.54
C ASP A 153 -7.09 16.06 3.34
N VAL A 154 -7.20 16.19 4.67
CA VAL A 154 -6.98 15.06 5.59
C VAL A 154 -8.08 14.01 5.47
N TYR A 155 -9.30 14.37 5.05
CA TYR A 155 -10.40 13.43 4.89
C TYR A 155 -10.23 12.59 3.63
N THR A 156 -9.93 13.22 2.50
CA THR A 156 -9.58 12.51 1.25
C THR A 156 -8.40 11.58 1.48
N LEU A 157 -7.35 12.05 2.14
CA LEU A 157 -6.21 11.19 2.45
C LEU A 157 -6.58 10.04 3.39
N ALA A 158 -7.40 10.28 4.41
CA ALA A 158 -7.87 9.22 5.32
C ALA A 158 -8.69 8.16 4.56
N ASP A 159 -9.55 8.58 3.64
CA ASP A 159 -10.31 7.68 2.76
C ASP A 159 -9.39 6.81 1.90
N ARG A 160 -8.43 7.40 1.18
CA ARG A 160 -7.43 6.65 0.37
C ARG A 160 -6.56 5.72 1.22
N LEU A 161 -6.31 6.09 2.47
CA LEU A 161 -5.61 5.27 3.45
C LEU A 161 -6.54 4.28 4.19
N GLY A 162 -7.85 4.26 3.93
CA GLY A 162 -8.79 3.39 4.65
C GLY A 162 -8.74 3.58 6.17
N HIS A 163 -8.45 4.79 6.64
CA HIS A 163 -8.44 5.13 8.05
C HIS A 163 -9.85 5.57 8.48
N ALA A 164 -10.42 4.89 9.48
CA ALA A 164 -11.69 5.28 10.07
C ALA A 164 -11.61 6.62 10.82
N ASP A 165 -10.45 6.92 11.43
CA ASP A 165 -10.18 8.18 12.13
C ASP A 165 -9.14 9.01 11.34
N PRO A 166 -9.53 10.15 10.73
CA PRO A 166 -8.59 11.04 10.04
C PRO A 166 -7.48 11.58 10.94
N ALA A 167 -7.71 11.71 12.25
CA ALA A 167 -6.69 12.16 13.20
C ALA A 167 -5.55 11.14 13.37
N PHE A 168 -5.79 9.86 13.07
CA PHE A 168 -4.74 8.85 13.02
C PHE A 168 -3.70 9.15 11.93
N THR A 169 -4.14 9.68 10.79
CA THR A 169 -3.25 10.09 9.68
C THR A 169 -2.28 11.17 10.16
N LEU A 170 -2.79 12.19 10.87
CA LEU A 170 -1.97 13.29 11.40
C LEU A 170 -0.99 12.83 12.50
N ARG A 171 -1.41 11.94 13.41
CA ARG A 171 -0.53 11.44 14.46
C ARG A 171 0.64 10.60 13.93
N LYS A 172 0.45 9.90 12.81
CA LYS A 172 1.45 8.97 12.27
C LYS A 172 2.28 9.49 11.11
N CYS A 173 1.79 10.45 10.33
CA CYS A 173 2.39 10.82 9.04
C CYS A 173 2.94 12.26 8.99
N VAL A 174 2.93 12.98 10.10
CA VAL A 174 3.44 14.36 10.19
C VAL A 174 4.93 14.33 10.54
N HIS A 175 5.77 14.01 9.56
CA HIS A 175 7.12 14.58 9.55
C HIS A 175 6.99 16.03 9.12
N ARG A 176 7.37 16.96 10.00
CA ARG A 176 7.26 18.40 9.77
C ARG A 176 8.00 18.79 8.48
N VAL A 177 7.28 19.45 7.58
CA VAL A 177 7.81 19.97 6.31
C VAL A 177 8.69 21.20 6.57
N VAL A 178 9.90 21.19 6.02
CA VAL A 178 10.73 22.41 5.90
C VAL A 178 10.05 23.37 4.93
N GLY A 179 9.83 24.63 5.32
CA GLY A 179 9.21 25.64 4.46
C GLY A 179 7.69 25.80 4.58
N ALA A 180 7.06 25.33 5.68
CA ALA A 180 5.62 25.51 5.92
C ALA A 180 5.14 26.97 5.75
N GLY A 181 5.96 27.95 6.14
CA GLY A 181 5.61 29.37 6.01
C GLY A 181 5.47 29.87 4.57
N SER A 182 6.28 29.39 3.62
CA SER A 182 6.12 29.79 2.20
C SER A 182 4.87 29.18 1.60
N LYS A 183 4.54 27.93 1.96
CA LYS A 183 3.32 27.25 1.51
C LYS A 183 2.05 27.93 2.00
N VAL A 184 2.01 28.35 3.27
CA VAL A 184 0.88 29.12 3.82
C VAL A 184 0.70 30.42 3.03
N ARG A 185 1.78 31.16 2.75
CA ARG A 185 1.70 32.40 1.97
C ARG A 185 1.20 32.16 0.54
N THR A 186 1.68 31.11 -0.14
CA THR A 186 1.21 30.76 -1.49
C THR A 186 -0.25 30.35 -1.50
N ALA A 187 -0.69 29.52 -0.54
CA ALA A 187 -2.08 29.08 -0.45
C ALA A 187 -3.04 30.26 -0.21
N VAL A 188 -2.71 31.14 0.75
CA VAL A 188 -3.46 32.37 1.03
C VAL A 188 -3.50 33.25 -0.23
N ARG A 189 -2.35 33.53 -0.85
CA ARG A 189 -2.31 34.34 -2.08
C ARG A 189 -3.18 33.75 -3.18
N SER A 190 -3.11 32.44 -3.42
CA SER A 190 -3.86 31.75 -4.48
C SER A 190 -5.38 31.71 -4.25
N ALA A 191 -5.81 31.78 -2.98
CA ALA A 191 -7.23 31.88 -2.63
C ALA A 191 -7.79 33.27 -2.94
N TYR A 192 -6.98 34.32 -2.75
CA TYR A 192 -7.40 35.71 -2.96
C TYR A 192 -7.04 36.30 -4.33
N THR A 193 -6.23 35.61 -5.15
CA THR A 193 -5.88 36.06 -6.52
C THR A 193 -6.71 35.41 -7.61
N ARG A 194 -7.57 34.43 -7.29
CA ARG A 194 -8.54 33.84 -8.25
C ARG A 194 -9.85 34.62 -8.40
N ALA A 195 -9.94 35.82 -7.83
CA ALA A 195 -11.14 36.66 -7.85
C ALA A 195 -10.93 38.03 -8.55
N ALA A 196 -9.91 38.16 -9.40
CA ALA A 196 -9.65 39.36 -10.20
C ALA A 196 -9.57 39.02 -11.69
#